data_AF-A0A524DCT6-F1
#
_entry.id   AF-A0A524DCT6-F1
#
_cell.length_a   1.000
_cell.length_b   1.000
_cell.length_c   1.000
_cell.angle_alpha   90.00
_cell.angle_beta   90.00
_cell.angle_gamma   90.00
#
_symmetry.space_group_name_H-M   'P 1'
#
loop_
_entity.id
_entity.type
_entity.pdbx_description
1 polymer ?
#
loop_
_entity_poly.entity_id
_entity_poly.type
_entity_poly.pdbx_seq_one_letter_code
_entity_poly.pdbx_strand_id
1 'polypeptide(L)'
;MTGASRDLQNKIKELSKNNYRAITIIEKCKSCGTCIIYCPLKIRTFNIDGKAITINTKNSCGGCSVCFHRCPQHAIKLVLVPKKNYPD
;
A
#
# COMPACT_ATOMS: atom_id res chain seq x y z
N MET A 1 8.90 -24.11 -22.73
CA MET A 1 8.89 -22.83 -21.99
C MET A 1 7.47 -22.58 -21.54
N THR A 2 7.17 -22.86 -20.28
CA THR A 2 5.81 -22.93 -19.72
C THR A 2 5.24 -21.52 -19.52
N GLY A 3 4.49 -21.03 -20.51
CA GLY A 3 3.65 -19.85 -20.33
C GLY A 3 2.53 -20.14 -19.34
N ALA A 4 2.22 -19.18 -18.47
CA ALA A 4 1.02 -19.22 -17.63
C ALA A 4 -0.23 -19.53 -18.47
N SER A 5 -1.15 -20.35 -17.94
CA SER A 5 -2.43 -20.64 -18.60
C SER A 5 -3.19 -19.36 -18.92
N ARG A 6 -4.02 -19.38 -19.98
CA ARG A 6 -4.82 -18.21 -20.39
C ARG A 6 -5.70 -17.66 -19.26
N ASP A 7 -6.26 -18.54 -18.43
CA ASP A 7 -7.06 -18.15 -17.28
C ASP A 7 -6.23 -17.41 -16.23
N LEU A 8 -5.00 -17.88 -15.98
CA LEU A 8 -4.07 -17.22 -15.07
C LEU A 8 -3.67 -15.83 -15.60
N GLN A 9 -3.41 -15.71 -16.90
CA GLN A 9 -3.11 -14.41 -17.53
C GLN A 9 -4.27 -13.42 -17.40
N ASN A 10 -5.51 -13.88 -17.62
CA ASN A 10 -6.70 -13.05 -17.46
C ASN A 10 -6.88 -12.57 -16.02
N LYS A 11 -6.68 -13.46 -15.04
CA LYS A 11 -6.81 -13.13 -13.63
C LYS A 11 -5.73 -12.15 -13.15
N ILE A 12 -4.49 -12.31 -13.61
CA ILE A 12 -3.41 -11.33 -13.36
C ILE A 12 -3.81 -9.96 -13.92
N LYS A 13 -4.34 -9.91 -15.14
CA LYS A 13 -4.80 -8.66 -15.77
C LYS A 13 -5.92 -8.00 -14.97
N GLU A 14 -6.90 -8.76 -14.48
CA GLU A 14 -7.97 -8.25 -13.62
C GLU A 14 -7.44 -7.70 -12.29
N LEU A 15 -6.60 -8.47 -11.60
CA LEU A 15 -6.01 -8.06 -10.31
C LEU A 15 -5.13 -6.82 -10.46
N SER A 16 -4.44 -6.66 -11.60
CA SER A 16 -3.65 -5.46 -11.89
C SER A 16 -4.46 -4.17 -12.01
N LYS A 17 -5.80 -4.25 -12.12
CA LYS A 17 -6.69 -3.07 -12.14
C LYS A 17 -7.00 -2.54 -10.74
N ASN A 18 -6.64 -3.28 -9.69
CA ASN A 18 -6.84 -2.83 -8.33
C ASN A 18 -5.86 -1.70 -7.99
N ASN A 19 -6.39 -0.50 -7.74
CA ASN A 19 -5.58 0.69 -7.49
C ASN A 19 -5.77 1.27 -6.08
N TYR A 20 -6.10 0.43 -5.09
CA TYR A 20 -6.11 0.91 -3.71
C TYR A 20 -4.71 1.28 -3.22
N ARG A 21 -4.63 2.35 -2.41
CA ARG A 21 -3.42 2.81 -1.75
C ARG A 21 -3.70 3.09 -0.28
N ALA A 22 -2.74 2.76 0.58
CA ALA A 22 -2.83 3.03 2.00
C ALA A 22 -2.41 4.48 2.30
N ILE A 23 -3.32 5.27 2.87
CA ILE A 23 -3.10 6.64 3.32
C ILE A 23 -3.22 6.68 4.85
N THR A 24 -2.33 7.42 5.50
CA THR A 24 -2.39 7.62 6.95
C THR A 24 -3.23 8.85 7.29
N ILE A 25 -4.16 8.70 8.23
CA ILE A 25 -4.83 9.78 8.93
C ILE A 25 -3.87 10.29 10.00
N ILE A 26 -3.20 11.41 9.73
CA ILE A 26 -2.07 11.92 10.50
C ILE A 26 -2.45 12.20 11.97
N GLU A 27 -3.67 12.67 12.18
CA GLU A 27 -4.23 13.02 13.49
C GLU A 27 -4.39 11.79 14.39
N LYS A 28 -4.67 10.62 13.79
CA LYS A 28 -4.84 9.35 14.51
C LYS A 28 -3.53 8.58 14.70
N CYS A 29 -2.49 8.91 13.94
CA CYS A 29 -1.23 8.19 14.02
C CYS A 29 -0.50 8.50 15.35
N LYS A 30 -0.23 7.45 16.15
CA LYS A 30 0.51 7.51 17.42
C LYS A 30 1.92 6.90 17.32
N SER A 31 2.50 6.88 16.12
CA SER A 31 3.92 6.53 15.92
C SER A 31 4.34 5.14 16.41
N CYS A 32 3.41 4.17 16.47
CA CYS A 32 3.69 2.82 16.98
C CYS A 32 4.52 1.91 16.05
N GLY A 33 4.67 2.27 14.78
CA GLY A 33 5.55 1.55 13.84
C GLY A 33 5.00 0.25 13.26
N THR A 34 3.83 -0.23 13.68
CA THR A 34 3.25 -1.49 13.20
C THR A 34 3.11 -1.54 11.67
N CYS A 35 2.65 -0.45 11.05
CA CYS A 35 2.53 -0.38 9.59
C CYS A 35 3.89 -0.38 8.85
N ILE A 36 4.97 0.00 9.53
CA ILE A 36 6.34 -0.02 8.99
C ILE A 36 6.86 -1.45 9.00
N ILE A 37 6.77 -2.12 10.15
CA ILE A 37 7.23 -3.50 10.36
C ILE A 37 6.58 -4.46 9.37
N TYR A 38 5.28 -4.30 9.14
CA TYR A 38 4.48 -5.27 8.39
C TYR A 38 4.22 -4.90 6.94
N CYS A 39 4.79 -3.81 6.42
CA CYS A 39 4.69 -3.50 5.00
C CYS A 39 5.60 -4.45 4.20
N PRO A 40 5.06 -5.37 3.38
CA PRO A 40 5.89 -6.31 2.62
C PRO A 40 6.79 -5.60 1.59
N LEU A 41 6.37 -4.43 1.13
CA LEU A 41 7.12 -3.61 0.17
C LEU A 41 8.14 -2.68 0.83
N LYS A 42 8.17 -2.60 2.17
CA LYS A 42 9.08 -1.74 2.95
C LYS A 42 9.05 -0.25 2.55
N ILE A 43 7.88 0.25 2.14
CA ILE A 43 7.67 1.64 1.67
C ILE A 43 7.00 2.53 2.74
N ARG A 44 6.97 2.09 3.99
CA ARG A 44 6.36 2.82 5.10
C ARG A 44 7.48 3.31 6.01
N THR A 45 7.46 4.58 6.36
CA THR A 45 8.45 5.19 7.27
C THR A 45 7.79 6.26 8.12
N PHE A 46 8.49 6.77 9.13
CA PHE A 46 8.08 7.99 9.81
C PHE A 46 8.61 9.22 9.08
N ASN A 47 7.76 10.24 8.95
CA ASN A 47 8.22 11.58 8.60
C ASN A 47 8.88 12.25 9.82
N ILE A 48 9.30 13.52 9.66
CA ILE A 48 9.94 14.30 10.72
C ILE A 48 9.05 14.48 11.96
N ASP A 49 7.73 14.48 11.81
CA ASP A 49 6.75 14.61 12.90
C ASP A 49 6.40 13.26 13.57
N GLY A 50 7.14 12.19 13.24
CA GLY A 50 6.88 10.84 13.72
C GLY A 50 5.64 10.18 13.12
N LYS A 51 5.08 10.73 12.05
CA LYS A 51 3.85 10.24 11.42
C LYS A 51 4.17 9.24 10.34
N ALA A 52 3.50 8.10 10.37
CA ALA A 52 3.75 7.07 9.38
C ALA A 52 3.26 7.53 8.01
N ILE A 53 4.15 7.56 7.02
CA ILE A 53 3.85 7.93 5.64
C ILE A 53 4.23 6.79 4.69
N THR A 54 3.69 6.84 3.48
CA THR A 54 4.13 6.00 2.37
C THR A 54 5.13 6.80 1.54
N ILE A 55 6.34 6.29 1.36
CA ILE A 55 7.36 6.93 0.53
C ILE A 55 7.25 6.46 -0.92
N ASN A 56 7.62 7.33 -1.86
CA ASN A 56 7.81 6.92 -3.24
C ASN A 56 9.20 6.28 -3.38
N THR A 57 9.24 5.06 -3.90
CA THR A 57 10.48 4.33 -4.20
C THR A 57 10.31 3.67 -5.57
N LYS A 58 11.22 2.76 -5.98
CA LYS A 58 10.97 1.88 -7.13
C LYS A 58 9.67 1.06 -7.00
N ASN A 59 9.19 0.86 -5.78
CA ASN A 59 7.94 0.18 -5.49
C ASN A 59 6.88 1.18 -5.04
N SER A 60 5.67 1.04 -5.56
CA SER A 60 4.48 1.76 -5.10
C SER A 60 3.62 0.87 -4.20
N CYS A 61 2.77 1.48 -3.37
CA CYS A 61 1.90 0.72 -2.45
C CYS A 61 0.94 -0.18 -3.23
N GLY A 62 1.05 -1.50 -3.13
CA GLY A 62 0.17 -2.44 -3.86
C GLY A 62 -1.27 -2.56 -3.31
N GLY A 63 -1.66 -1.80 -2.28
CA GLY A 63 -3.02 -1.86 -1.73
C GLY A 63 -3.36 -3.14 -0.94
N CYS A 64 -2.37 -3.91 -0.48
CA CYS A 64 -2.53 -5.22 0.17
C CYS A 64 -3.26 -5.27 1.54
N SER A 65 -3.81 -4.15 2.01
CA SER A 65 -4.53 -3.98 3.30
C SER A 65 -3.83 -4.40 4.61
N VAL A 66 -2.61 -4.97 4.59
CA VAL A 66 -1.92 -5.43 5.81
C VAL A 66 -1.78 -4.33 6.87
N CYS A 67 -1.31 -3.14 6.47
CA CYS A 67 -1.17 -2.01 7.38
C CYS A 67 -2.51 -1.46 7.88
N PHE A 68 -3.58 -1.60 7.10
CA PHE A 68 -4.93 -1.21 7.49
C PHE A 68 -5.42 -2.07 8.66
N HIS A 69 -5.35 -3.40 8.52
CA HIS A 69 -5.80 -4.33 9.57
C HIS A 69 -4.91 -4.31 10.81
N ARG A 70 -3.61 -4.04 10.66
CA ARG A 70 -2.68 -4.07 11.79
C ARG A 70 -2.53 -2.75 12.54
N CYS A 71 -3.12 -1.65 12.07
CA CYS A 71 -2.97 -0.38 12.78
C CYS A 71 -3.86 -0.35 14.04
N PRO A 72 -3.30 -0.36 15.26
CA PRO A 72 -4.11 -0.38 16.49
C PRO A 72 -4.94 0.90 16.68
N GLN A 73 -4.55 1.99 16.01
CA GLN A 73 -5.23 3.28 16.06
C GLN A 73 -6.26 3.48 14.94
N HIS A 74 -6.43 2.48 14.05
CA HIS A 74 -7.24 2.61 12.84
C HIS A 74 -6.89 3.88 12.03
N ALA A 75 -5.60 4.23 12.01
CA ALA A 75 -5.09 5.46 11.40
C ALA A 75 -4.79 5.30 9.91
N ILE A 76 -5.18 4.19 9.27
CA ILE A 76 -4.94 3.91 7.86
C ILE A 76 -6.27 3.83 7.13
N LYS A 77 -6.36 4.43 5.95
CA LYS A 77 -7.46 4.25 4.99
C LYS A 77 -6.93 3.61 3.71
N LEU A 78 -7.76 2.79 3.07
CA LEU A 78 -7.53 2.34 1.70
C LEU A 78 -8.36 3.22 0.77
N VAL A 79 -7.70 3.94 -0.12
CA VAL A 79 -8.36 4.83 -1.09
C VAL A 79 -8.09 4.34 -2.51
N LEU A 80 -9.10 4.40 -3.37
CA LEU A 80 -8.94 4.09 -4.78
C LEU A 80 -8.20 5.24 -5.48
N VAL A 81 -7.07 4.96 -6.12
CA VAL A 81 -6.27 5.97 -6.83
C VAL A 81 -6.31 5.67 -8.33
N PRO A 82 -6.82 6.56 -9.19
CA PRO A 82 -6.79 6.32 -10.64
C PRO A 82 -5.34 6.21 -11.17
N LYS A 83 -5.06 5.24 -12.05
CA LYS A 83 -3.71 4.99 -12.62
C LYS A 83 -3.09 6.17 -13.38
N LYS A 84 -3.85 7.23 -13.69
CA LYS A 84 -3.39 8.36 -14.51
C LYS A 84 -2.44 9.34 -13.78
N ASN A 85 -2.34 9.26 -12.45
CA ASN A 85 -1.72 10.32 -11.62
C ASN A 85 -0.56 9.85 -10.71
N TYR A 86 0.20 8.82 -11.07
CA TYR A 86 1.44 8.51 -10.34
C TYR A 86 2.57 8.26 -11.34
N PRO A 87 3.68 9.01 -11.27
CA PRO A 87 4.85 8.69 -12.07
C PRO A 87 5.44 7.39 -11.53
N ASP A 88 5.61 6.43 -12.44
CA ASP A 88 6.38 5.21 -12.21
C ASP A 88 7.82 5.52 -11.77
#